data_AF-A0AAN0MMN7-F1
#
_entry.id   AF-A0AAN0MMN7-F1
#
_cell.length_a   1.000
_cell.length_b   1.000
_cell.length_c   1.000
_cell.angle_alpha   90.00
_cell.angle_beta   90.00
_cell.angle_gamma   90.00
#
_symmetry.space_group_name_H-M   'P 1'
#
loop_
_entity.id
_entity.type
_entity.pdbx_description
1 polymer ?
#
loop_
_entity_poly.entity_id
_entity_poly.type
_entity_poly.pdbx_seq_one_letter_code
_entity_poly.pdbx_strand_id
1 'polypeptide(L)'
;MIARIVAATVPEPNLDNLPAIEFRCHDARRTFGTVAELAGVGSYILKRLMNHRTMRSADVTQGYLHFGADELQEPAKKIEHAILEHAGLVERKKGIDANLMMALVPLSDEEKRQLIFELTNRYGMISK
;
A
#
# COMPACT_ATOMS: atom_id res chain seq x y z
N MET A 1 14.09 18.80 3.59
CA MET A 1 13.14 17.65 3.55
C MET A 1 12.89 17.09 4.94
N ILE A 2 13.88 16.48 5.61
CA ILE A 2 13.71 15.88 6.96
C ILE A 2 13.15 16.85 8.01
N ALA A 3 13.64 18.09 8.06
CA ALA A 3 13.11 19.10 9.00
C ALA A 3 11.60 19.35 8.85
N ARG A 4 11.07 19.26 7.63
CA ARG A 4 9.62 19.40 7.37
C ARG A 4 8.83 18.20 7.92
N ILE A 5 9.40 17.00 7.82
CA ILE A 5 8.78 15.78 8.37
C ILE A 5 8.75 15.85 9.89
N VAL A 6 9.89 16.19 10.52
CA VAL A 6 9.98 16.36 11.98
C VAL A 6 8.98 17.40 12.47
N ALA A 7 8.89 18.56 11.81
CA ALA A 7 7.91 19.60 12.16
C ALA A 7 6.46 19.09 12.05
N ALA A 8 6.14 18.32 11.00
CA ALA A 8 4.80 17.77 10.79
C ALA A 8 4.39 16.68 11.80
N THR A 9 5.31 16.21 12.66
CA THR A 9 4.98 15.27 13.73
C THR A 9 4.40 15.94 14.98
N VAL A 10 4.47 17.27 15.06
CA VAL A 10 3.88 18.05 16.13
C VAL A 10 2.47 18.47 15.69
N PRO A 11 1.41 18.11 16.45
CA PRO A 11 0.05 18.50 16.09
C PRO A 11 -0.16 20.01 16.26
N GLU A 12 -1.04 20.58 15.44
CA GLU A 12 -1.50 21.97 15.59
C GLU A 12 -3.02 21.98 15.80
N PRO A 13 -3.53 22.41 16.98
CA PRO A 13 -2.81 22.91 18.14
C PRO A 13 -2.10 21.81 18.96
N ASN A 14 -0.92 22.12 19.52
CA ASN A 14 -0.17 21.20 20.39
C ASN A 14 -0.58 21.36 21.86
N LEU A 15 -1.83 21.01 22.20
CA LEU A 15 -2.39 21.22 23.53
C LEU A 15 -1.63 20.48 24.63
N ASP A 16 -1.06 19.33 24.30
CA ASP A 16 -0.35 18.45 25.24
C ASP A 16 1.17 18.68 25.28
N ASN A 17 1.68 19.74 24.61
CA ASN A 17 3.12 20.03 24.49
C ASN A 17 3.96 18.82 24.06
N LEU A 18 3.44 18.03 23.11
CA LEU A 18 4.15 16.88 22.57
C LEU A 18 5.44 17.34 21.87
N PRO A 19 6.59 16.71 22.16
CA PRO A 19 7.82 17.01 21.44
C PRO A 19 7.76 16.49 20.01
N ALA A 20 8.51 17.13 19.11
CA ALA A 20 8.69 16.62 17.76
C ALA A 20 9.37 15.25 17.79
N ILE A 21 8.91 14.34 16.93
CA ILE A 21 9.51 13.02 16.79
C ILE A 21 10.77 13.15 15.93
N GLU A 22 11.91 12.73 16.48
CA GLU A 22 13.15 12.66 15.70
C GLU A 22 12.99 11.69 14.53
N PHE A 23 13.40 12.14 13.34
CA PHE A 23 13.30 11.35 12.12
C PHE A 23 14.56 11.52 11.28
N ARG A 24 15.10 10.41 10.76
CA ARG A 24 16.28 10.39 9.89
C ARG A 24 15.96 9.71 8.57
N CYS A 25 16.81 9.92 7.55
CA CYS A 25 16.68 9.24 6.26
C CYS A 25 16.67 7.70 6.40
N HIS A 26 17.36 7.17 7.41
CA HIS A 26 17.37 5.74 7.69
C HIS A 26 15.99 5.22 8.16
N ASP A 27 15.22 6.05 8.87
CA ASP A 27 13.89 5.68 9.36
C ASP A 27 12.89 5.61 8.20
N ALA A 28 13.00 6.52 7.22
CA ALA A 28 12.26 6.42 5.96
C ALA A 28 12.56 5.09 5.23
N ARG A 29 13.85 4.72 5.14
CA ARG A 29 14.27 3.47 4.50
C ARG A 29 13.76 2.22 5.26
N ARG A 30 13.79 2.23 6.60
CA ARG A 30 13.24 1.15 7.43
C ARG A 30 11.73 1.04 7.28
N THR A 31 11.02 2.17 7.33
CA THR A 31 9.57 2.24 7.15
C THR A 31 9.17 1.67 5.79
N PHE A 32 9.87 2.05 4.72
CA PHE A 32 9.66 1.47 3.38
C PHE A 32 9.82 -0.06 3.38
N GLY A 33 10.87 -0.58 4.03
CA GLY A 33 11.10 -2.01 4.17
C GLY A 33 9.98 -2.73 4.93
N THR A 34 9.56 -2.20 6.07
CA THR A 34 8.48 -2.77 6.88
C THR A 34 7.15 -2.76 6.14
N VAL A 35 6.79 -1.65 5.49
CA VAL A 35 5.54 -1.55 4.72
C VAL A 35 5.57 -2.52 3.53
N ALA A 36 6.71 -2.69 2.87
CA ALA A 36 6.85 -3.64 1.77
C ALA A 36 6.65 -5.10 2.20
N GLU A 37 7.23 -5.49 3.33
CA GLU A 37 7.04 -6.83 3.92
C GLU A 37 5.56 -7.06 4.27
N LEU A 38 4.91 -6.09 4.92
CA LEU A 38 3.48 -6.16 5.26
C LEU A 38 2.57 -6.16 4.02
N ALA A 39 2.97 -5.47 2.95
CA ALA A 39 2.31 -5.53 1.66
C ALA A 39 2.55 -6.87 0.93
N GLY A 40 3.36 -7.79 1.48
CA GLY A 40 3.66 -9.09 0.88
C GLY A 40 4.55 -9.00 -0.35
N VAL A 41 5.49 -8.04 -0.38
CA VAL A 41 6.54 -7.97 -1.39
C VAL A 41 7.68 -8.90 -0.96
N GLY A 42 8.07 -9.81 -1.86
CA GLY A 42 9.12 -10.79 -1.56
C GLY A 42 10.48 -10.14 -1.29
N SER A 43 11.27 -10.78 -0.41
CA SER A 43 12.54 -10.24 0.10
C SER A 43 13.58 -9.93 -0.98
N TYR A 44 13.63 -10.70 -2.08
CA TYR A 44 14.56 -10.45 -3.18
C TYR A 44 14.22 -9.18 -3.98
N ILE A 45 12.93 -8.97 -4.26
CA ILE A 45 12.43 -7.75 -4.90
C ILE A 45 12.66 -6.56 -3.98
N LEU A 46 12.33 -6.69 -2.69
CA LEU A 46 12.54 -5.62 -1.71
C LEU A 46 14.01 -5.20 -1.62
N LYS A 47 14.94 -6.17 -1.52
CA LYS A 47 16.38 -5.90 -1.55
C LYS A 47 16.78 -5.12 -2.80
N ARG A 48 16.22 -5.46 -3.96
CA ARG A 48 16.49 -4.77 -5.22
C ARG A 48 15.96 -3.34 -5.22
N LEU A 49 14.69 -3.12 -4.82
CA LEU A 49 14.09 -1.79 -4.69
C LEU A 49 14.87 -0.87 -3.72
N MET A 50 15.41 -1.44 -2.64
CA MET A 50 16.22 -0.69 -1.67
C MET A 50 17.68 -0.49 -2.12
N ASN A 51 18.07 -0.95 -3.31
CA ASN A 51 19.46 -0.97 -3.78
C ASN A 51 20.42 -1.62 -2.76
N HIS A 52 19.97 -2.67 -2.07
CA HIS A 52 20.77 -3.33 -1.05
C HIS A 52 21.96 -4.04 -1.68
N ARG A 53 23.17 -3.83 -1.14
CA ARG A 53 24.38 -4.49 -1.65
C ARG A 53 24.34 -5.98 -1.30
N THR A 54 24.51 -6.81 -2.32
CA THR A 54 24.44 -8.28 -2.22
C THR A 54 25.79 -8.98 -2.39
N MET A 55 26.89 -8.23 -2.57
CA MET A 55 28.22 -8.71 -2.99
C MET A 55 28.85 -9.84 -2.16
N ARG A 56 28.32 -10.20 -0.98
CA ARG A 56 28.83 -11.30 -0.14
C ARG A 56 27.73 -12.24 0.36
N SER A 57 26.69 -12.43 -0.44
CA SER A 57 25.64 -13.38 -0.07
C SER A 57 26.08 -14.80 -0.42
N ALA A 58 26.05 -15.71 0.57
CA ALA A 58 26.15 -17.15 0.32
C ALA A 58 24.89 -17.72 -0.37
N ASP A 59 23.86 -16.89 -0.55
CA ASP A 59 22.63 -17.22 -1.25
C ASP A 59 22.88 -17.21 -2.77
N VAL A 60 23.09 -18.42 -3.30
CA VAL A 60 23.29 -18.65 -4.73
C VAL A 60 22.05 -18.29 -5.56
N THR A 61 20.84 -18.43 -5.00
CA THR A 61 19.59 -18.11 -5.70
C THR A 61 19.53 -16.63 -6.05
N GLN A 62 20.00 -15.78 -5.14
CA GLN A 62 20.09 -14.33 -5.36
C GLN A 62 21.04 -13.95 -6.51
N GLY A 63 21.99 -14.81 -6.87
CA GLY A 63 22.94 -14.58 -7.96
C GLY A 63 22.33 -14.73 -9.36
N TYR A 64 21.28 -15.54 -9.51
CA TYR A 64 20.63 -15.80 -10.80
C TYR A 64 19.32 -15.01 -10.99
N LEU A 65 18.77 -14.44 -9.91
CA LEU A 65 17.60 -13.56 -9.99
C LEU A 65 17.96 -12.22 -10.62
N HIS A 66 17.52 -12.00 -11.84
CA HIS A 66 17.60 -10.70 -12.51
C HIS A 66 16.23 -10.04 -12.51
N PHE A 67 16.12 -8.87 -11.87
CA PHE A 67 14.93 -8.03 -11.92
C PHE A 67 15.28 -6.73 -12.64
N GLY A 68 14.65 -6.52 -13.79
CA GLY A 68 14.68 -5.29 -14.55
C GLY A 68 13.75 -4.24 -13.96
N ALA A 69 13.62 -3.10 -14.65
CA ALA A 69 12.75 -2.02 -14.20
C ALA A 69 11.27 -2.44 -14.23
N ASP A 70 10.88 -3.22 -15.24
CA ASP A 70 9.50 -3.63 -15.48
C ASP A 70 8.99 -4.54 -14.36
N GLU A 71 9.79 -5.51 -13.90
CA GLU A 71 9.41 -6.41 -12.81
C GLU A 71 9.33 -5.70 -11.45
N LEU A 72 10.02 -4.57 -11.30
CA LEU A 72 10.04 -3.78 -10.06
C LEU A 72 8.90 -2.78 -9.97
N GLN A 73 8.25 -2.46 -11.10
CA GLN A 73 7.22 -1.44 -11.17
C GLN A 73 5.98 -1.81 -10.33
N GLU A 74 5.42 -3.01 -10.53
CA GLU A 74 4.23 -3.45 -9.79
C GLU A 74 4.49 -3.59 -8.28
N PRO A 75 5.60 -4.20 -7.82
CA PRO A 75 5.98 -4.18 -6.41
C PRO A 75 6.13 -2.77 -5.83
N ALA A 76 6.75 -1.84 -6.56
CA ALA A 76 6.92 -0.47 -6.11
C ALA A 76 5.56 0.24 -5.92
N LYS A 77 4.65 0.12 -6.91
CA LYS A 77 3.27 0.66 -6.81
C LYS A 77 2.51 0.05 -5.64
N LYS A 78 2.69 -1.25 -5.37
CA LYS A 78 2.05 -1.92 -4.23
C LYS A 78 2.48 -1.31 -2.90
N ILE A 79 3.78 -1.03 -2.74
CA ILE A 79 4.33 -0.40 -1.53
C ILE A 79 3.84 1.04 -1.41
N GLU A 80 3.85 1.80 -2.52
CA GLU A 80 3.31 3.16 -2.57
C GLU A 80 1.85 3.19 -2.12
N HIS A 81 0.99 2.33 -2.68
CA HIS A 81 -0.41 2.25 -2.31
C HIS A 81 -0.60 1.95 -0.83
N ALA A 82 0.17 1.01 -0.27
CA ALA A 82 0.12 0.70 1.15
C ALA A 82 0.55 1.89 2.03
N ILE A 83 1.58 2.66 1.63
CA ILE A 83 1.99 3.88 2.34
C ILE A 83 0.85 4.93 2.31
N LEU A 84 0.21 5.12 1.15
CA LEU A 84 -0.89 6.07 1.00
C LEU A 84 -2.13 5.66 1.81
N GLU A 85 -2.45 4.37 1.86
CA GLU A 85 -3.50 3.82 2.73
C GLU A 85 -3.19 4.08 4.21
N HIS A 86 -1.95 3.85 4.66
CA HIS A 86 -1.54 4.13 6.04
C HIS A 86 -1.56 5.62 6.38
N ALA A 87 -1.30 6.49 5.39
CA ALA A 87 -1.41 7.94 5.53
C ALA A 87 -2.86 8.45 5.48
N GLY A 88 -3.84 7.58 5.20
CA GLY A 88 -5.24 7.98 5.03
C GLY A 88 -5.50 8.82 3.77
N LEU A 89 -4.60 8.79 2.79
CA LEU A 89 -4.72 9.53 1.53
C LEU A 89 -5.45 8.73 0.44
N VAL A 90 -5.56 7.41 0.63
CA VAL A 90 -6.28 6.50 -0.26
C VAL A 90 -7.10 5.53 0.59
N GLU A 91 -8.33 5.28 0.16
CA GLU A 91 -9.19 4.28 0.78
C GLU A 91 -8.63 2.87 0.57
N ARG A 92 -8.64 2.06 1.64
CA ARG A 92 -8.28 0.65 1.48
C ARG A 92 -9.30 0.00 0.54
N LYS A 93 -8.83 -0.68 -0.51
CA LYS A 93 -9.72 -1.38 -1.47
C LYS A 93 -10.62 -2.41 -0.76
N LYS A 94 -10.07 -3.08 0.27
CA LYS A 94 -10.83 -3.95 1.18
C LYS A 94 -11.93 -3.23 1.96
N GLY A 95 -11.79 -1.92 2.20
CA GLY A 95 -12.78 -1.09 2.86
C GLY A 95 -14.06 -0.96 2.04
N ILE A 96 -13.94 -0.75 0.72
CA ILE A 96 -15.11 -0.71 -0.18
C ILE A 96 -15.79 -2.07 -0.26
N ASP A 97 -15.06 -3.17 -0.42
CA ASP A 97 -15.67 -4.50 -0.50
C ASP A 97 -16.39 -4.86 0.82
N ALA A 98 -15.80 -4.51 1.97
CA ALA A 98 -16.41 -4.71 3.28
C ALA A 98 -17.66 -3.82 3.47
N ASN A 99 -17.60 -2.55 3.04
CA ASN A 99 -18.73 -1.64 3.08
C ASN A 99 -19.87 -2.11 2.16
N LEU A 100 -19.52 -2.59 0.96
CA LEU A 100 -20.47 -3.16 0.01
C LEU A 100 -21.14 -4.38 0.62
N MET A 101 -20.36 -5.31 1.18
CA MET A 101 -20.91 -6.49 1.86
C MET A 101 -21.83 -6.10 3.01
N MET A 102 -21.43 -5.15 3.88
CA MET A 102 -22.29 -4.64 4.96
C MET A 102 -23.58 -4.02 4.44
N ALA A 103 -23.52 -3.25 3.36
CA ALA A 103 -24.69 -2.65 2.73
C ALA A 103 -25.62 -3.70 2.10
N LEU A 104 -25.06 -4.82 1.63
CA LEU A 104 -25.81 -5.92 1.03
C LEU A 104 -26.38 -6.90 2.07
N VAL A 105 -25.82 -7.02 3.28
CA VAL A 105 -26.32 -7.93 4.34
C VAL A 105 -27.81 -7.76 4.64
N PRO A 106 -28.35 -6.54 4.87
CA PRO A 106 -29.75 -6.36 5.25
C PRO A 106 -30.75 -6.59 4.11
N LEU A 107 -30.29 -6.63 2.85
CA LEU A 107 -31.16 -6.78 1.69
C LEU A 107 -31.63 -8.23 1.52
N SER A 108 -32.89 -8.37 1.09
CA SER A 108 -33.46 -9.64 0.64
C SER A 108 -32.80 -10.12 -0.66
N ASP A 109 -32.94 -11.42 -0.97
CA ASP A 109 -32.41 -11.98 -2.21
C ASP A 109 -33.04 -11.36 -3.46
N GLU A 110 -34.29 -10.89 -3.36
CA GLU A 110 -34.98 -10.20 -4.46
C GLU A 110 -34.37 -8.83 -4.72
N GLU A 111 -34.13 -8.04 -3.68
CA GLU A 111 -33.47 -6.72 -3.79
C GLU A 111 -32.04 -6.87 -4.32
N LYS A 112 -31.30 -7.89 -3.86
CA LYS A 112 -29.96 -8.20 -4.39
C LYS A 112 -30.00 -8.53 -5.89
N ARG A 113 -30.97 -9.34 -6.33
CA ARG A 113 -31.14 -9.69 -7.75
C ARG A 113 -31.49 -8.48 -8.60
N GLN A 114 -32.37 -7.60 -8.13
CA GLN A 114 -32.69 -6.35 -8.83
C GLN A 114 -31.44 -5.46 -8.96
N LEU A 115 -30.66 -5.32 -7.89
CA LEU A 115 -29.42 -4.54 -7.91
C LEU A 115 -28.40 -5.10 -8.91
N ILE A 116 -28.22 -6.42 -8.92
CA ILE A 116 -27.35 -7.10 -9.91
C ILE A 116 -27.85 -6.86 -11.33
N PHE A 117 -29.16 -7.00 -11.56
CA PHE A 117 -29.77 -6.77 -12.88
C PHE A 117 -29.55 -5.33 -13.35
N GLU A 118 -29.77 -4.34 -12.48
CA GLU A 118 -29.54 -2.93 -12.80
C GLU A 118 -28.08 -2.64 -13.13
N LEU A 119 -27.13 -3.11 -12.31
CA LEU A 119 -25.71 -2.91 -12.54
C LEU A 119 -25.24 -3.60 -13.83
N THR A 120 -25.73 -4.82 -14.08
CA THR A 120 -25.43 -5.57 -15.31
C THR A 120 -25.99 -4.86 -16.53
N ASN A 121 -27.19 -4.30 -16.46
CA ASN A 121 -27.76 -3.53 -17.57
C ASN A 121 -27.02 -2.20 -17.81
N ARG A 122 -26.58 -1.55 -16.73
CA ARG A 122 -25.88 -0.26 -16.77
C ARG A 122 -24.46 -0.37 -17.32
N TYR A 123 -23.74 -1.45 -17.02
CA TYR A 123 -22.33 -1.63 -17.41
C TYR A 123 -22.11 -2.71 -18.48
N GLY A 124 -23.07 -3.63 -18.67
CA GLY A 124 -23.00 -4.73 -19.64
C GLY A 124 -23.21 -4.33 -21.10
N MET A 125 -23.45 -3.05 -21.40
CA MET A 125 -23.52 -2.55 -22.78
C MET A 125 -22.18 -2.06 -23.35
N ILE A 126 -21.07 -2.09 -22.59
CA ILE A 126 -19.72 -1.66 -23.06
C ILE A 126 -18.88 -2.86 -23.54
N SER A 127 -19.51 -3.89 -24.09
CA SER A 127 -18.80 -4.97 -24.80
C SER A 127 -19.59 -5.39 -26.03
N LYS A 128 -19.45 -4.59 -27.08
CA LYS A 128 -19.54 -5.01 -28.48
C LYS A 128 -18.36 -4.44 -29.22
#